data_AF-A0A923IY73-F1
#
_entry.id   AF-A0A923IY73-F1
#
_cell.length_a   1.000
_cell.length_b   1.000
_cell.length_c   1.000
_cell.angle_alpha   90.00
_cell.angle_beta   90.00
_cell.angle_gamma   90.00
#
_symmetry.space_group_name_H-M   'P 1'
#
loop_
_entity.id
_entity.type
_entity.pdbx_description
1 polymer ?
#
loop_
_entity_poly.entity_id
_entity_poly.type
_entity_poly.pdbx_seq_one_letter_code
_entity_poly.pdbx_strand_id
1 'polypeptide(L)'
;MSWIHPPLLRPPPLNPQAAAKKPRNTLGLIALIISLVGTVFACIPGAMIVGWILLPISFILGIVALFMKGKSLGLAVGAVIISVIGTVIGIIAFITVLGNALNDAFHEETTTSSPQSAGTQESEPSDGIEAPSSEDAGKTRENPLPIGSSLETSKWTVVINSITLDGTETVVGANALNDAPDPGMIYALINVTATYRGDDAQGAHPWLSIDYVSKDGKTYDSTTSSKLIIPPDQFDTLSTLYNGASATGNFAIEIPADSPEQGVFAVSPDLLADKVFIAAQ
;
A
#
# COMPACT_ATOMS: atom_id res chain seq x y z
N MET A 1 -45.74 49.26 -86.16
CA MET A 1 -45.35 48.26 -85.15
C MET A 1 -44.58 48.94 -84.03
N SER A 2 -45.10 48.93 -82.81
CA SER A 2 -44.30 48.72 -81.59
C SER A 2 -45.29 48.45 -80.45
N TRP A 3 -45.35 47.18 -80.04
CA TRP A 3 -46.07 46.73 -78.85
C TRP A 3 -45.21 47.06 -77.63
N ILE A 4 -45.76 47.76 -76.65
CA ILE A 4 -45.10 47.96 -75.35
C ILE A 4 -45.90 47.15 -74.32
N HIS A 5 -45.25 46.12 -73.79
CA HIS A 5 -45.81 45.16 -72.84
C HIS A 5 -46.11 45.81 -71.48
N PRO A 6 -47.18 45.38 -70.78
CA PRO A 6 -47.43 45.79 -69.40
C PRO A 6 -46.31 45.29 -68.46
N PRO A 7 -45.99 46.04 -67.38
CA PRO A 7 -44.94 45.65 -66.46
C PRO A 7 -45.32 44.37 -65.69
N LEU A 8 -44.40 43.40 -65.67
CA LEU A 8 -44.53 42.19 -64.88
C LEU A 8 -44.42 42.54 -63.38
N LEU A 9 -45.52 42.34 -62.64
CA LEU A 9 -45.51 42.37 -61.18
C LEU A 9 -44.60 41.23 -60.69
N ARG A 10 -43.49 41.58 -60.05
CA ARG A 10 -42.61 40.59 -59.39
C ARG A 10 -43.38 40.00 -58.20
N PRO A 11 -43.38 38.67 -58.00
CA PRO A 11 -43.93 38.08 -56.79
C PRO A 11 -43.15 38.60 -55.56
N PRO A 12 -43.81 38.74 -54.39
CA PRO A 12 -43.14 39.17 -53.17
C PRO A 12 -41.96 38.23 -52.84
N PRO A 13 -40.86 38.72 -52.25
CA PRO A 13 -39.77 37.86 -51.83
C PRO A 13 -40.30 36.81 -50.85
N LEU A 14 -40.03 35.54 -51.15
CA LEU A 14 -40.21 34.45 -50.20
C LEU A 14 -39.40 34.79 -48.94
N ASN A 15 -40.09 35.16 -47.87
CA ASN A 15 -39.49 35.28 -46.57
C ASN A 15 -38.88 33.91 -46.24
N PRO A 16 -37.55 33.75 -46.07
CA PRO A 16 -37.00 32.49 -45.63
C PRO A 16 -37.60 32.24 -44.25
N GLN A 17 -38.58 31.34 -44.20
CA GLN A 17 -39.23 30.92 -42.97
C GLN A 17 -38.14 30.61 -41.97
N ALA A 18 -37.99 31.46 -40.94
CA ALA A 18 -36.99 31.28 -39.90
C ALA A 18 -37.11 29.82 -39.43
N ALA A 19 -36.06 29.03 -39.64
CA ALA A 19 -36.08 27.60 -39.36
C ALA A 19 -36.60 27.41 -37.93
N ALA A 20 -37.79 26.84 -37.79
CA ALA A 20 -38.45 26.71 -36.50
C ALA A 20 -37.52 25.95 -35.56
N LYS A 21 -37.01 26.63 -34.53
CA LYS A 21 -36.05 26.04 -33.58
C LYS A 21 -36.69 24.82 -32.94
N LYS A 22 -36.14 23.63 -33.22
CA LYS A 22 -36.67 22.36 -32.71
C LYS A 22 -36.82 22.44 -31.18
N PRO A 23 -37.97 22.03 -30.60
CA PRO A 23 -38.20 22.17 -29.17
C PRO A 23 -37.16 21.39 -28.36
N ARG A 24 -36.72 21.99 -27.25
CA ARG A 24 -35.64 21.47 -26.40
C ARG A 24 -36.08 20.20 -25.68
N ASN A 25 -35.17 19.23 -25.57
CA ASN A 25 -35.42 17.98 -24.85
C ASN A 25 -35.13 18.13 -23.35
N THR A 26 -36.17 18.50 -22.57
CA THR A 26 -36.07 18.68 -21.11
C THR A 26 -35.62 17.40 -20.39
N LEU A 27 -36.09 16.23 -20.84
CA LEU A 27 -35.70 14.94 -20.26
C LEU A 27 -34.22 14.65 -20.53
N GLY A 28 -33.77 14.89 -21.77
CA GLY A 28 -32.35 14.79 -22.13
C GLY A 28 -31.46 15.77 -21.37
N LEU A 29 -31.95 16.96 -21.06
CA LEU A 29 -31.22 17.92 -20.20
C LEU A 29 -31.08 17.42 -18.77
N ILE A 30 -32.16 16.90 -18.18
CA ILE A 30 -32.14 16.33 -16.82
C ILE A 30 -31.19 15.14 -16.77
N ALA A 31 -31.28 14.24 -17.75
CA ALA A 31 -30.37 13.09 -17.88
C ALA A 31 -28.90 13.55 -17.98
N LEU A 32 -28.62 14.59 -18.75
CA LEU A 32 -27.28 15.16 -18.89
C LEU A 32 -26.75 15.70 -17.54
N ILE A 33 -27.57 16.46 -16.81
CA ILE A 33 -27.18 17.02 -15.50
C ILE A 33 -26.91 15.89 -14.51
N ILE A 34 -27.81 14.91 -14.42
CA ILE A 34 -27.64 13.76 -13.51
C ILE A 34 -26.39 12.97 -13.88
N SER A 35 -26.09 12.81 -15.17
CA SER A 35 -24.89 12.10 -15.63
C SER A 35 -23.60 12.83 -15.22
N LEU A 36 -23.55 14.16 -15.37
CA LEU A 36 -22.42 14.98 -14.92
C LEU A 36 -22.25 14.89 -13.40
N VAL A 37 -23.33 15.09 -12.64
CA VAL A 37 -23.31 15.00 -11.18
C VAL A 37 -22.88 13.60 -10.75
N GLY A 38 -23.49 12.56 -11.31
CA GLY A 38 -23.15 11.16 -11.02
C GLY A 38 -21.69 10.84 -11.30
N THR A 39 -21.11 11.37 -12.38
CA THR A 39 -19.69 11.19 -12.72
C THR A 39 -18.79 11.84 -11.67
N VAL A 40 -19.09 13.07 -11.24
CA VAL A 40 -18.34 13.76 -10.18
C VAL A 40 -18.42 12.98 -8.87
N PHE A 41 -19.61 12.57 -8.45
CA PHE A 41 -19.79 11.79 -7.22
C PHE A 41 -19.07 10.44 -7.30
N ALA A 42 -19.08 9.76 -8.45
CA ALA A 42 -18.37 8.50 -8.67
C ALA A 42 -16.85 8.63 -8.61
N CYS A 43 -16.29 9.84 -8.59
CA CYS A 43 -14.85 10.08 -8.45
C CYS A 43 -14.44 10.55 -7.05
N ILE A 44 -15.39 10.78 -6.13
CA ILE A 44 -15.09 11.29 -4.78
C ILE A 44 -15.12 10.12 -3.79
N PRO A 45 -13.97 9.79 -3.14
CA PRO A 45 -13.94 8.81 -2.05
C PRO A 45 -14.94 9.17 -0.95
N GLY A 46 -15.72 8.19 -0.48
CA GLY A 46 -16.78 8.40 0.53
C GLY A 46 -18.15 8.81 -0.04
N ALA A 47 -18.22 9.50 -1.18
CA ALA A 47 -19.48 9.89 -1.81
C ALA A 47 -19.83 9.04 -3.06
N MET A 48 -18.93 8.12 -3.43
CA MET A 48 -18.99 7.31 -4.63
C MET A 48 -20.30 6.54 -4.81
N ILE A 49 -20.89 6.02 -3.74
CA ILE A 49 -22.18 5.28 -3.74
C ILE A 49 -23.28 6.09 -4.42
N VAL A 50 -23.32 7.41 -4.22
CA VAL A 50 -24.29 8.29 -4.85
C VAL A 50 -24.09 8.32 -6.37
N GLY A 51 -22.83 8.39 -6.82
CA GLY A 51 -22.48 8.32 -8.23
C GLY A 51 -22.94 7.03 -8.90
N TRP A 52 -22.75 5.89 -8.22
CA TRP A 52 -23.19 4.56 -8.68
C TRP A 52 -24.70 4.41 -8.84
N ILE A 53 -25.49 5.20 -8.10
CA ILE A 53 -26.95 5.23 -8.24
C ILE A 53 -27.36 6.21 -9.36
N LEU A 54 -26.75 7.39 -9.41
CA LEU A 54 -27.11 8.44 -10.36
C LEU A 54 -26.75 8.07 -11.81
N LEU A 55 -25.62 7.40 -12.04
CA LEU A 55 -25.17 7.05 -13.39
C LEU A 55 -26.14 6.11 -14.12
N PRO A 56 -26.57 4.95 -13.57
CA PRO A 56 -27.59 4.10 -14.17
C PRO A 56 -28.93 4.82 -14.41
N ILE A 57 -29.36 5.66 -13.46
CA ILE A 57 -30.59 6.46 -13.62
C ILE A 57 -30.43 7.41 -14.83
N SER A 58 -29.29 8.10 -14.93
CA SER A 58 -29.01 9.00 -16.05
C SER A 58 -28.96 8.28 -17.40
N PHE A 59 -28.41 7.06 -17.43
CA PHE A 59 -28.37 6.22 -18.62
C PHE A 59 -29.76 5.86 -19.11
N ILE A 60 -30.64 5.39 -18.21
CA ILE A 60 -32.03 5.03 -18.53
C ILE A 60 -32.79 6.26 -19.01
N LEU A 61 -32.69 7.39 -18.32
CA LEU A 61 -33.34 8.64 -18.72
C LEU A 61 -32.82 9.14 -20.08
N GLY A 62 -31.52 8.96 -20.35
CA GLY A 62 -30.89 9.25 -21.63
C GLY A 62 -31.50 8.41 -22.76
N ILE A 63 -31.64 7.09 -22.57
CA ILE A 63 -32.26 6.18 -23.55
C ILE A 63 -33.72 6.57 -23.82
N VAL A 64 -34.52 6.80 -22.78
CA VAL A 64 -35.92 7.20 -22.94
C VAL A 64 -36.02 8.52 -23.71
N ALA A 65 -35.11 9.47 -23.44
CA ALA A 65 -35.05 10.75 -24.14
C ALA A 65 -34.67 10.64 -25.62
N LEU A 66 -34.00 9.56 -26.05
CA LEU A 66 -33.67 9.29 -27.46
C LEU A 66 -34.91 8.90 -28.28
N PHE A 67 -35.88 8.22 -27.66
CA PHE A 67 -37.10 7.78 -28.35
C PHE A 67 -38.19 8.85 -28.44
N MET A 68 -37.95 10.07 -27.93
CA MET A 68 -38.94 11.16 -27.96
C MET A 68 -39.04 11.83 -29.33
N LYS A 69 -40.16 11.61 -30.04
CA LYS A 69 -40.44 12.20 -31.36
C LYS A 69 -40.52 13.74 -31.29
N GLY A 70 -39.95 14.41 -32.29
CA GLY A 70 -40.07 15.87 -32.47
C GLY A 70 -39.09 16.76 -31.66
N LYS A 71 -38.24 16.19 -30.79
CA LYS A 71 -37.30 16.96 -29.94
C LYS A 71 -35.84 16.89 -30.42
N SER A 72 -34.97 17.78 -29.93
CA SER A 72 -33.53 17.71 -30.20
C SER A 72 -32.86 16.52 -29.49
N LEU A 73 -32.06 15.73 -30.20
CA LEU A 73 -31.48 14.49 -29.68
C LEU A 73 -30.08 14.66 -29.06
N GLY A 74 -29.36 15.76 -29.35
CA GLY A 74 -27.97 15.94 -28.93
C GLY A 74 -27.77 15.86 -27.41
N LEU A 75 -28.69 16.38 -26.60
CA LEU A 75 -28.61 16.29 -25.14
C LEU A 75 -28.80 14.86 -24.63
N ALA A 76 -29.68 14.08 -25.26
CA ALA A 76 -29.93 12.69 -24.89
C ALA A 76 -28.75 11.79 -25.26
N VAL A 77 -28.17 11.99 -26.45
CA VAL A 77 -26.94 11.30 -26.87
C VAL A 77 -25.78 11.64 -25.93
N GLY A 78 -25.60 12.93 -25.62
CA GLY A 78 -24.59 13.38 -24.66
C GLY A 78 -24.75 12.74 -23.28
N ALA A 79 -25.97 12.65 -22.76
CA ALA A 79 -26.24 12.01 -21.47
C ALA A 79 -25.86 10.53 -21.45
N VAL A 80 -26.20 9.78 -22.51
CA VAL A 80 -25.83 8.36 -22.62
C VAL A 80 -24.31 8.19 -22.69
N ILE A 81 -23.62 8.97 -23.52
CA ILE A 81 -22.16 8.90 -23.66
C ILE A 81 -21.46 9.24 -22.34
N ILE A 82 -21.83 10.36 -21.71
CA ILE A 82 -21.25 10.79 -20.43
C ILE A 82 -21.54 9.74 -19.35
N SER A 83 -22.71 9.11 -19.35
CA SER A 83 -23.03 8.08 -18.36
C SER A 83 -22.17 6.82 -18.52
N VAL A 84 -21.85 6.42 -19.74
CA VAL A 84 -20.97 5.26 -19.99
C VAL A 84 -19.54 5.60 -19.60
N ILE A 85 -19.03 6.75 -20.04
CA ILE A 85 -17.67 7.21 -19.70
C ILE A 85 -17.53 7.40 -18.20
N GLY A 86 -18.51 8.05 -17.56
CA GLY A 86 -18.54 8.28 -16.12
C GLY A 86 -18.55 6.99 -15.31
N THR A 87 -19.25 5.94 -15.80
CA THR A 87 -19.20 4.61 -15.19
C THR A 87 -17.80 3.99 -15.30
N VAL A 88 -17.16 4.07 -16.46
CA VAL A 88 -15.80 3.54 -16.65
C VAL A 88 -14.80 4.26 -15.74
N ILE A 89 -14.85 5.60 -15.68
CA ILE A 89 -14.01 6.39 -14.79
C ILE A 89 -14.29 6.04 -13.32
N GLY A 90 -15.57 5.90 -12.93
CA GLY A 90 -15.97 5.50 -11.59
C GLY A 90 -15.47 4.11 -11.20
N ILE A 91 -15.44 3.15 -12.13
CA ILE A 91 -14.84 1.82 -11.90
C ILE A 91 -13.34 1.94 -11.63
N ILE A 92 -12.62 2.73 -12.44
CA ILE A 92 -11.17 2.91 -12.27
C ILE A 92 -10.90 3.57 -10.91
N ALA A 93 -11.63 4.65 -10.58
CA ALA A 93 -11.50 5.34 -9.29
C ALA A 93 -11.85 4.44 -8.10
N PHE A 94 -12.84 3.56 -8.25
CA PHE A 94 -13.16 2.58 -7.21
C PHE A 94 -12.03 1.58 -7.01
N ILE A 95 -11.48 1.02 -8.09
CA ILE A 95 -10.39 0.04 -8.02
C ILE A 95 -9.15 0.66 -7.39
N THR A 96 -8.82 1.92 -7.68
CA THR A 96 -7.67 2.60 -7.05
C THR A 96 -7.89 2.83 -5.55
N VAL A 97 -9.08 3.30 -5.15
CA VAL A 97 -9.41 3.48 -3.72
C VAL A 97 -9.40 2.15 -2.98
N LEU A 98 -9.97 1.10 -3.59
CA LEU A 98 -9.97 -0.24 -3.02
C LEU A 98 -8.54 -0.79 -2.92
N GLY A 99 -7.72 -0.61 -3.96
CA GLY A 99 -6.33 -1.03 -3.96
C GLY A 99 -5.51 -0.38 -2.85
N ASN A 100 -5.65 0.93 -2.67
CA ASN A 100 -4.96 1.64 -1.58
C ASN A 100 -5.48 1.21 -0.21
N ALA A 101 -6.80 1.08 -0.03
CA ALA A 101 -7.36 0.62 1.23
C ALA A 101 -6.94 -0.81 1.59
N LEU A 102 -6.76 -1.69 0.58
CA LEU A 102 -6.19 -3.02 0.79
C LEU A 102 -4.70 -2.94 1.12
N ASN A 103 -3.93 -2.09 0.44
CA ASN A 103 -2.52 -1.90 0.74
C ASN A 103 -2.32 -1.44 2.19
N ASP A 104 -3.02 -0.39 2.63
CA ASP A 104 -2.90 0.14 4.00
C ASP A 104 -3.40 -0.86 5.06
N ALA A 105 -4.30 -1.78 4.69
CA ALA A 105 -4.78 -2.83 5.59
C ALA A 105 -3.82 -4.02 5.68
N PHE A 106 -2.97 -4.24 4.67
CA PHE A 106 -2.05 -5.38 4.57
C PHE A 106 -0.57 -5.01 4.64
N HIS A 107 -0.25 -3.72 4.71
CA HIS A 107 1.11 -3.20 4.86
C HIS A 107 1.15 -2.20 6.02
N GLU A 108 2.08 -2.43 6.93
CA GLU A 108 2.36 -1.54 8.05
C GLU A 108 3.78 -0.99 7.91
N GLU A 109 3.90 0.32 7.82
CA GLU A 109 5.20 1.00 7.72
C GLU A 109 6.00 0.81 9.02
N THR A 110 7.28 0.46 8.88
CA THR A 110 8.20 0.37 10.02
C THR A 110 9.07 1.61 10.08
N THR A 111 9.01 2.34 11.19
CA THR A 111 9.91 3.46 11.50
C THR A 111 11.07 3.00 12.36
N THR A 112 12.24 3.62 12.20
CA THR A 112 13.46 3.17 12.88
C THR A 112 14.14 4.31 13.61
N SER A 113 14.84 3.98 14.70
CA SER A 113 15.65 4.94 15.46
C SER A 113 16.92 4.27 15.96
N SER A 114 18.09 4.85 15.65
CA SER A 114 19.40 4.31 16.00
C SER A 114 20.02 5.03 17.20
N PRO A 115 20.68 4.31 18.13
CA PRO A 115 21.40 4.91 19.27
C PRO A 115 22.52 5.88 18.85
N GLN A 116 23.06 5.74 17.62
CA GLN A 116 24.19 6.52 17.14
C GLN A 116 23.78 7.86 16.47
N SER A 117 22.48 8.16 16.35
CA SER A 117 21.98 9.38 15.70
C SER A 117 22.10 10.67 16.54
N ALA A 118 22.79 10.63 17.68
CA ALA A 118 23.14 11.82 18.48
C ALA A 118 24.52 12.36 18.08
N GLY A 119 24.67 12.82 16.84
CA GLY A 119 25.92 13.41 16.33
C GLY A 119 25.65 14.58 15.39
N THR A 120 26.09 15.77 15.81
CA THR A 120 25.99 17.07 15.13
C THR A 120 26.30 17.01 13.63
N GLN A 121 25.38 17.49 12.79
CA GLN A 121 25.63 17.75 11.37
C GLN A 121 26.66 18.88 11.23
N GLU A 122 27.92 18.54 10.98
CA GLU A 122 28.90 19.46 10.40
C GLU A 122 28.99 19.11 8.91
N SER A 123 28.50 20.01 8.06
CA SER A 123 28.47 19.82 6.60
C SER A 123 29.82 20.19 6.01
N GLU A 124 30.60 19.20 5.54
CA GLU A 124 31.64 19.42 4.54
C GLU A 124 31.22 18.79 3.20
N PRO A 125 31.47 19.45 2.05
CA PRO A 125 31.13 18.91 0.76
C PRO A 125 32.22 17.94 0.30
N SER A 126 31.84 16.71 -0.07
CA SER A 126 32.74 15.79 -0.77
C SER A 126 32.03 15.12 -1.93
N ASP A 127 32.73 15.10 -3.07
CA ASP A 127 32.32 14.60 -4.36
C ASP A 127 31.90 13.12 -4.34
N GLY A 128 30.74 12.84 -4.94
CA GLY A 128 30.58 11.70 -5.83
C GLY A 128 30.76 10.29 -5.26
N ILE A 129 30.04 9.96 -4.18
CA ILE A 129 29.25 8.73 -3.96
C ILE A 129 28.14 9.18 -3.02
N GLU A 130 26.88 8.97 -3.38
CA GLU A 130 25.74 9.25 -2.50
C GLU A 130 25.87 8.31 -1.29
N ALA A 131 26.49 8.80 -0.20
CA ALA A 131 26.51 8.09 1.06
C ALA A 131 25.04 7.81 1.43
N PRO A 132 24.70 6.59 1.87
CA PRO A 132 23.32 6.27 2.17
C PRO A 132 22.80 7.27 3.20
N SER A 133 21.66 7.89 2.89
CA SER A 133 21.03 8.83 3.79
C SER A 133 20.74 8.13 5.12
N SER A 134 20.87 8.83 6.25
CA SER A 134 20.47 8.28 7.54
C SER A 134 18.98 7.91 7.60
N GLU A 135 18.17 8.47 6.69
CA GLU A 135 16.75 8.17 6.54
C GLU A 135 16.47 6.82 5.84
N ASP A 136 17.47 6.25 5.16
CA ASP A 136 17.38 4.96 4.47
C ASP A 136 18.08 3.81 5.22
N ALA A 137 18.59 4.07 6.41
CA ALA A 137 19.22 3.06 7.26
C ALA A 137 18.24 1.93 7.62
N GLY A 138 18.67 0.69 7.36
CA GLY A 138 17.90 -0.52 7.62
C GLY A 138 16.91 -0.89 6.51
N LYS A 139 16.74 -0.07 5.45
CA LYS A 139 15.83 -0.40 4.34
C LYS A 139 16.43 -1.39 3.34
N THR A 140 17.76 -1.50 3.31
CA THR A 140 18.50 -2.41 2.41
C THR A 140 19.55 -3.21 3.18
N ARG A 141 19.98 -4.32 2.59
CA ARG A 141 21.02 -5.19 3.17
C ARG A 141 22.39 -4.52 3.19
N GLU A 142 22.62 -3.63 2.23
CA GLU A 142 23.88 -2.91 2.03
C GLU A 142 24.03 -1.72 3.00
N ASN A 143 22.94 -1.31 3.66
CA ASN A 143 22.91 -0.24 4.65
C ASN A 143 22.09 -0.65 5.89
N PRO A 144 22.52 -1.67 6.64
CA PRO A 144 21.76 -2.16 7.78
C PRO A 144 21.88 -1.20 8.99
N LEU A 145 20.92 -1.29 9.90
CA LEU A 145 20.99 -0.60 11.19
C LEU A 145 21.89 -1.35 12.17
N PRO A 146 22.53 -0.65 13.12
CA PRO A 146 23.27 -1.31 14.18
C PRO A 146 22.32 -2.03 15.16
N ILE A 147 22.85 -3.05 15.84
CA ILE A 147 22.19 -3.72 16.97
C ILE A 147 21.79 -2.67 18.03
N GLY A 148 20.65 -2.88 18.69
CA GLY A 148 20.08 -1.93 19.65
C GLY A 148 19.24 -0.81 19.03
N SER A 149 19.13 -0.75 17.69
CA SER A 149 18.16 0.12 17.03
C SER A 149 16.73 -0.28 17.38
N SER A 150 15.85 0.71 17.48
CA SER A 150 14.42 0.51 17.71
C SER A 150 13.69 0.42 16.38
N LEU A 151 12.86 -0.61 16.24
CA LEU A 151 11.97 -0.83 15.10
C LEU A 151 10.54 -0.63 15.59
N GLU A 152 9.86 0.38 15.09
CA GLU A 152 8.56 0.83 15.60
C GLU A 152 7.49 0.76 14.52
N THR A 153 6.38 0.12 14.86
CA THR A 153 5.14 0.11 14.09
C THR A 153 4.04 0.80 14.90
N SER A 154 2.79 0.80 14.41
CA SER A 154 1.65 1.35 15.16
C SER A 154 1.38 0.59 16.46
N LYS A 155 1.72 -0.72 16.51
CA LYS A 155 1.40 -1.60 17.64
C LYS A 155 2.62 -2.10 18.40
N TRP A 156 3.80 -2.13 17.79
CA TRP A 156 4.95 -2.81 18.37
C TRP A 156 6.19 -1.95 18.35
N THR A 157 7.03 -2.19 19.36
CA THR A 157 8.44 -1.81 19.30
C THR A 157 9.30 -3.01 19.55
N VAL A 158 10.16 -3.30 18.58
CA VAL A 158 11.11 -4.40 18.63
C VAL A 158 12.51 -3.82 18.73
N VAL A 159 13.35 -4.44 19.55
CA VAL A 159 14.78 -4.13 19.66
C VAL A 159 15.53 -5.44 19.64
N ILE A 160 16.49 -5.57 18.72
CA ILE A 160 17.49 -6.64 18.78
C ILE A 160 18.55 -6.19 19.78
N ASN A 161 18.58 -6.82 20.95
CA ASN A 161 19.45 -6.42 22.06
C ASN A 161 20.88 -6.90 21.84
N SER A 162 21.03 -8.13 21.34
CA SER A 162 22.34 -8.75 21.07
C SER A 162 22.23 -9.89 20.07
N ILE A 163 23.32 -10.15 19.36
CA ILE A 163 23.46 -11.27 18.42
C ILE A 163 24.74 -12.03 18.77
N THR A 164 24.61 -13.33 19.02
CA THR A 164 25.73 -14.26 19.15
C THR A 164 25.73 -15.14 17.89
N LEU A 165 26.63 -14.87 16.95
CA LEU A 165 26.64 -15.58 15.65
C LEU A 165 26.94 -17.07 15.79
N ASP A 166 27.88 -17.43 16.66
CA ASP A 166 28.12 -18.83 17.04
C ASP A 166 27.67 -19.06 18.48
N GLY A 167 26.38 -19.34 18.64
CA GLY A 167 25.74 -19.76 19.88
C GLY A 167 25.56 -21.27 19.98
N THR A 168 26.25 -22.06 19.15
CA THR A 168 25.98 -23.50 18.98
C THR A 168 26.03 -24.27 20.30
N GLU A 169 27.08 -24.08 21.09
CA GLU A 169 27.22 -24.73 22.40
C GLU A 169 26.09 -24.36 23.35
N THR A 170 25.68 -23.08 23.35
CA THR A 170 24.61 -22.57 24.21
C THR A 170 23.26 -23.16 23.82
N VAL A 171 22.94 -23.22 22.52
CA VAL A 171 21.67 -23.77 22.02
C VAL A 171 21.60 -25.28 22.26
N VAL A 172 22.64 -26.04 21.89
CA VAL A 172 22.66 -27.49 22.11
C VAL A 172 22.61 -27.84 23.60
N GLY A 173 23.30 -27.06 24.44
CA GLY A 173 23.28 -27.24 25.89
C GLY A 173 21.96 -26.87 26.58
N ALA A 174 21.14 -26.01 25.98
CA ALA A 174 19.90 -25.51 26.59
C ALA A 174 18.79 -26.57 26.67
N ASN A 175 18.74 -27.50 25.72
CA ASN A 175 17.71 -28.53 25.70
C ASN A 175 18.25 -29.83 25.10
N ALA A 176 18.06 -30.96 25.79
CA ALA A 176 18.51 -32.27 25.34
C ALA A 176 17.82 -32.77 24.06
N LEU A 177 16.74 -32.10 23.62
CA LEU A 177 16.06 -32.36 22.35
C LEU A 177 16.68 -31.61 21.17
N ASN A 178 17.58 -30.65 21.40
CA ASN A 178 18.23 -29.91 20.33
C ASN A 178 19.31 -30.80 19.69
N ASP A 179 19.19 -31.03 18.39
CA ASP A 179 20.23 -31.68 17.60
C ASP A 179 21.39 -30.71 17.33
N ALA A 180 22.57 -31.25 17.03
CA ALA A 180 23.68 -30.45 16.51
C ALA A 180 23.31 -29.80 15.15
N PRO A 181 23.91 -28.64 14.81
CA PRO A 181 23.72 -28.05 13.49
C PRO A 181 24.29 -28.96 12.40
N ASP A 182 23.77 -28.83 11.19
CA ASP A 182 24.19 -29.55 10.00
C ASP A 182 25.66 -29.21 9.68
N PRO A 183 26.39 -30.11 9.00
CA PRO A 183 27.77 -29.85 8.62
C PRO A 183 27.93 -28.53 7.87
N GLY A 184 28.79 -27.64 8.39
CA GLY A 184 29.02 -26.30 7.82
C GLY A 184 28.05 -25.22 8.29
N MET A 185 27.17 -25.54 9.24
CA MET A 185 26.23 -24.61 9.87
C MET A 185 26.55 -24.42 11.36
N ILE A 186 26.08 -23.32 11.93
CA ILE A 186 26.12 -22.97 13.35
C ILE A 186 24.74 -22.46 13.78
N TYR A 187 24.42 -22.50 15.07
CA TYR A 187 23.23 -21.82 15.58
C TYR A 187 23.60 -20.40 16.02
N ALA A 188 22.97 -19.39 15.42
CA ALA A 188 22.99 -18.03 15.91
C ALA A 188 21.92 -17.84 16.98
N LEU A 189 22.23 -17.07 18.03
CA LEU A 189 21.30 -16.72 19.11
C LEU A 189 21.02 -15.21 19.08
N ILE A 190 19.75 -14.83 19.01
CA ILE A 190 19.32 -13.45 18.83
C ILE A 190 18.42 -13.08 20.00
N ASN A 191 18.89 -12.16 20.86
CA ASN A 191 18.10 -11.67 21.98
C ASN A 191 17.26 -10.48 21.57
N VAL A 192 15.96 -10.53 21.87
CA VAL A 192 14.99 -9.56 21.41
C VAL A 192 14.09 -9.11 22.54
N THR A 193 13.76 -7.82 22.54
CA THR A 193 12.67 -7.26 23.34
C THR A 193 11.57 -6.74 22.42
N ALA A 194 10.33 -7.17 22.63
CA ALA A 194 9.15 -6.61 21.98
C ALA A 194 8.26 -5.94 23.04
N THR A 195 7.80 -4.72 22.77
CA THR A 195 6.89 -3.95 23.64
C THR A 195 5.61 -3.64 22.89
N TYR A 196 4.47 -3.97 23.48
CA TYR A 196 3.18 -3.65 22.88
C TYR A 196 2.79 -2.20 23.16
N ARG A 197 2.53 -1.45 22.09
CA ARG A 197 2.12 -0.04 22.09
C ARG A 197 0.70 0.18 21.59
N GLY A 198 0.03 -0.87 21.08
CA GLY A 198 -1.34 -0.79 20.60
C GLY A 198 -2.35 -0.53 21.71
N ASP A 199 -3.53 -0.05 21.33
CA ASP A 199 -4.60 0.39 22.23
C ASP A 199 -5.74 -0.64 22.39
N ASP A 200 -5.58 -1.85 21.86
CA ASP A 200 -6.57 -2.92 22.05
C ASP A 200 -6.65 -3.33 23.53
N ALA A 201 -7.84 -3.20 24.11
CA ALA A 201 -8.10 -3.57 25.50
C ALA A 201 -7.94 -5.08 25.75
N GLN A 202 -7.97 -5.93 24.71
CA GLN A 202 -7.70 -7.36 24.80
C GLN A 202 -6.20 -7.69 24.69
N GLY A 203 -5.36 -6.71 24.38
CA GLY A 203 -3.94 -6.91 24.12
C GLY A 203 -3.65 -7.65 22.81
N ALA A 204 -2.37 -7.94 22.56
CA ALA A 204 -1.95 -8.70 21.39
C ALA A 204 -0.73 -9.58 21.70
N HIS A 205 -0.57 -10.67 20.95
CA HIS A 205 0.67 -11.45 20.96
C HIS A 205 1.67 -10.89 19.94
N PRO A 206 2.99 -10.99 20.19
CA PRO A 206 3.99 -10.53 19.23
C PRO A 206 4.10 -11.50 18.05
N TRP A 207 3.97 -10.99 16.82
CA TRP A 207 4.09 -11.73 15.56
C TRP A 207 5.30 -11.26 14.74
N LEU A 208 6.43 -11.08 15.40
CA LEU A 208 7.68 -10.74 14.71
C LEU A 208 8.32 -11.96 14.04
N SER A 209 9.12 -11.70 13.01
CA SER A 209 10.02 -12.68 12.40
C SER A 209 11.45 -12.15 12.34
N ILE A 210 12.41 -13.07 12.38
CA ILE A 210 13.83 -12.79 12.29
C ILE A 210 14.43 -13.85 11.37
N ASP A 211 15.02 -13.39 10.27
CA ASP A 211 15.70 -14.24 9.32
C ASP A 211 17.15 -13.76 9.17
N TYR A 212 18.08 -14.67 8.93
CA TYR A 212 19.44 -14.35 8.52
C TYR A 212 19.55 -14.35 7.01
N VAL A 213 20.16 -13.33 6.43
CA VAL A 213 20.46 -13.26 5.00
C VAL A 213 21.98 -13.24 4.82
N SER A 214 22.53 -14.29 4.22
CA SER A 214 23.97 -14.38 3.97
C SER A 214 24.45 -13.31 2.99
N LYS A 215 25.76 -13.09 2.89
CA LYS A 215 26.36 -12.18 1.89
C LYS A 215 25.88 -12.46 0.45
N ASP A 216 25.70 -13.74 0.13
CA ASP A 216 25.27 -14.20 -1.19
C ASP A 216 23.76 -14.05 -1.43
N GLY A 217 23.02 -13.54 -0.44
CA GLY A 217 21.58 -13.25 -0.55
C GLY A 217 20.67 -14.44 -0.26
N LYS A 218 21.20 -15.51 0.34
CA LYS A 218 20.39 -16.67 0.75
C LYS A 218 19.83 -16.44 2.15
N THR A 219 18.52 -16.65 2.29
CA THR A 219 17.80 -16.53 3.55
C THR A 219 17.84 -17.85 4.33
N TYR A 220 17.95 -17.72 5.66
CA TYR A 220 17.90 -18.77 6.66
C TYR A 220 16.97 -18.31 7.77
N ASP A 221 15.91 -19.06 8.01
CA ASP A 221 14.88 -18.77 9.01
C ASP A 221 14.69 -19.98 9.94
N SER A 222 13.78 -19.84 10.91
CA SER A 222 13.44 -20.91 11.86
C SER A 222 12.87 -22.19 11.22
N THR A 223 12.43 -22.13 9.96
CA THR A 223 11.83 -23.24 9.20
C THR A 223 12.77 -23.83 8.16
N THR A 224 13.88 -23.15 7.86
CA THR A 224 14.89 -23.58 6.90
C THR A 224 15.57 -24.87 7.36
N SER A 225 15.72 -25.02 8.68
CA SER A 225 16.07 -26.30 9.30
C SER A 225 14.82 -27.14 9.52
N SER A 226 14.89 -28.44 9.25
CA SER A 226 13.83 -29.38 9.64
C SER A 226 13.82 -29.69 11.15
N LYS A 227 14.70 -29.05 11.93
CA LYS A 227 14.89 -29.29 13.36
C LYS A 227 14.07 -28.30 14.18
N LEU A 228 13.52 -28.80 15.28
CA LEU A 228 12.97 -27.94 16.33
C LEU A 228 14.14 -27.41 17.16
N ILE A 229 14.31 -26.10 17.24
CA ILE A 229 15.37 -25.45 18.00
C ILE A 229 14.75 -24.74 19.20
N ILE A 230 15.14 -25.14 20.41
CA ILE A 230 14.65 -24.54 21.66
C ILE A 230 15.82 -23.78 22.31
N PRO A 231 15.97 -22.47 22.07
CA PRO A 231 17.03 -21.68 22.69
C PRO A 231 16.81 -21.53 24.21
N PRO A 232 17.85 -21.19 24.98
CA PRO A 232 17.66 -20.76 26.37
C PRO A 232 16.81 -19.50 26.41
N ASP A 233 15.98 -19.34 27.45
CA ASP A 233 15.09 -18.18 27.62
C ASP A 233 14.35 -17.82 26.32
N GLN A 234 13.75 -18.83 25.67
CA GLN A 234 13.08 -18.69 24.39
C GLN A 234 12.07 -17.55 24.42
N PHE A 235 12.09 -16.73 23.37
CA PHE A 235 11.15 -15.63 23.22
C PHE A 235 9.71 -16.18 23.18
N ASP A 236 8.85 -15.65 24.06
CA ASP A 236 7.46 -16.06 24.15
C ASP A 236 6.61 -15.33 23.10
N THR A 237 6.21 -16.05 22.06
CA THR A 237 5.35 -15.55 20.98
C THR A 237 3.85 -15.80 21.24
N LEU A 238 3.50 -16.44 22.35
CA LEU A 238 2.15 -16.93 22.63
C LEU A 238 1.43 -16.09 23.69
N SER A 239 2.17 -15.51 24.63
CA SER A 239 1.58 -14.66 25.66
C SER A 239 0.99 -13.37 25.09
N THR A 240 -0.19 -13.02 25.60
CA THR A 240 -0.84 -11.74 25.29
C THR A 240 -0.21 -10.63 26.11
N LEU A 241 0.26 -9.59 25.43
CA LEU A 241 0.80 -8.37 26.03
C LEU A 241 -0.25 -7.26 25.98
N TYR A 242 -0.40 -6.56 27.09
CA TYR A 242 -1.24 -5.35 27.20
C TYR A 242 -0.38 -4.10 27.01
N ASN A 243 -1.02 -2.96 26.74
CA ASN A 243 -0.32 -1.72 26.42
C ASN A 243 0.79 -1.41 27.46
N GLY A 244 2.00 -1.17 26.96
CA GLY A 244 3.19 -0.90 27.77
C GLY A 244 3.91 -2.15 28.31
N ALA A 245 3.35 -3.35 28.17
CA ALA A 245 4.03 -4.59 28.55
C ALA A 245 5.05 -5.02 27.49
N SER A 246 6.10 -5.72 27.95
CA SER A 246 7.17 -6.22 27.09
C SER A 246 7.42 -7.70 27.33
N ALA A 247 7.86 -8.39 26.29
CA ALA A 247 8.48 -9.71 26.36
C ALA A 247 9.93 -9.61 25.89
N THR A 248 10.83 -10.33 26.56
CA THR A 248 12.25 -10.44 26.20
C THR A 248 12.65 -11.89 26.20
N GLY A 249 13.43 -12.31 25.20
CA GLY A 249 13.91 -13.68 25.09
C GLY A 249 14.71 -13.90 23.82
N ASN A 250 15.06 -15.15 23.56
CA ASN A 250 15.93 -15.52 22.45
C ASN A 250 15.19 -16.23 21.31
N PHE A 251 15.61 -15.91 20.09
CA PHE A 251 15.43 -16.75 18.91
C PHE A 251 16.74 -17.49 18.62
N ALA A 252 16.65 -18.67 18.02
CA ALA A 252 17.80 -19.36 17.46
C ALA A 252 17.54 -19.75 16.01
N ILE A 253 18.54 -19.53 15.15
CA ILE A 253 18.46 -19.79 13.72
C ILE A 253 19.73 -20.53 13.30
N GLU A 254 19.58 -21.55 12.47
CA GLU A 254 20.70 -22.28 11.89
C GLU A 254 21.22 -21.55 10.66
N ILE A 255 22.47 -21.04 10.72
CA ILE A 255 23.08 -20.21 9.69
C ILE A 255 24.42 -20.81 9.21
N PRO A 256 24.92 -20.45 8.02
CA PRO A 256 26.23 -20.88 7.56
C PRO A 256 27.35 -20.43 8.50
N ALA A 257 28.29 -21.34 8.76
CA ALA A 257 29.50 -21.04 9.53
C ALA A 257 30.53 -20.21 8.74
N ASP A 258 30.41 -20.17 7.40
CA ASP A 258 31.28 -19.38 6.55
C ASP A 258 30.88 -17.90 6.59
N SER A 259 31.78 -17.08 7.16
CA SER A 259 31.68 -15.62 7.19
C SER A 259 30.31 -15.08 7.68
N PRO A 260 29.77 -15.56 8.82
CA PRO A 260 28.44 -15.18 9.30
C PRO A 260 28.31 -13.68 9.60
N GLU A 261 29.43 -13.01 9.86
CA GLU A 261 29.51 -11.56 10.10
C GLU A 261 29.25 -10.71 8.85
N GLN A 262 29.34 -11.29 7.65
CA GLN A 262 29.10 -10.59 6.39
C GLN A 262 27.62 -10.65 5.94
N GLY A 263 26.76 -11.31 6.71
CA GLY A 263 25.32 -11.28 6.51
C GLY A 263 24.62 -10.17 7.30
N VAL A 264 23.30 -10.16 7.22
CA VAL A 264 22.42 -9.26 7.96
C VAL A 264 21.21 -10.02 8.49
N PHE A 265 20.58 -9.50 9.55
CA PHE A 265 19.31 -10.02 10.05
C PHE A 265 18.16 -9.19 9.50
N ALA A 266 17.25 -9.81 8.76
CA ALA A 266 16.00 -9.21 8.32
C ALA A 266 14.95 -9.41 9.43
N VAL A 267 14.47 -8.32 10.00
CA VAL A 267 13.53 -8.31 11.13
C VAL A 267 12.22 -7.67 10.67
N SER A 268 11.12 -8.41 10.77
CA SER A 268 9.77 -7.85 10.63
C SER A 268 9.15 -7.72 12.02
N PRO A 269 8.88 -6.50 12.53
CA PRO A 269 8.38 -6.31 13.89
C PRO A 269 6.93 -6.80 14.13
N ASP A 270 6.17 -6.97 13.06
CA ASP A 270 4.80 -7.51 13.05
C ASP A 270 4.54 -8.18 11.68
N LEU A 271 3.43 -8.93 11.56
CA LEU A 271 3.08 -9.73 10.38
C LEU A 271 3.09 -8.97 9.06
N LEU A 272 2.55 -7.76 9.10
CA LEU A 272 2.34 -6.91 7.91
C LEU A 272 3.40 -5.83 7.83
N ALA A 273 4.35 -5.82 8.77
CA ALA A 273 5.36 -4.79 8.88
C ALA A 273 6.46 -4.98 7.84
N ASP A 274 6.93 -3.88 7.28
CA ASP A 274 8.11 -3.91 6.43
C ASP A 274 9.31 -4.46 7.19
N LYS A 275 10.08 -5.31 6.51
CA LYS A 275 11.31 -5.86 7.06
C LYS A 275 12.38 -4.78 7.13
N VAL A 276 13.17 -4.83 8.20
CA VAL A 276 14.30 -3.94 8.43
C VAL A 276 15.56 -4.79 8.61
N PHE A 277 16.68 -4.35 8.04
CA PHE A 277 17.95 -5.05 8.12
C PHE A 277 18.78 -4.53 9.30
N ILE A 278 19.21 -5.45 10.16
CA ILE A 278 20.13 -5.21 11.28
C ILE A 278 21.47 -5.86 10.96
N ALA A 279 22.57 -5.17 11.25
CA ALA A 279 23.91 -5.69 11.05
C ALA A 279 24.14 -6.91 11.94
N ALA A 280 24.86 -7.91 11.43
CA ALA A 280 25.24 -9.09 12.20
C ALA A 280 26.21 -8.73 13.36
N GLN A 281 26.95 -7.62 13.23
CA GLN A 281 27.93 -7.07 14.18
C GLN A 281 28.01 -5.55 14.09
#